data_AF-A0A5S3WS10-F1
#
_entry.id   AF-A0A5S3WS10-F1
#
_cell.length_a   1.000
_cell.length_b   1.000
_cell.length_c   1.000
_cell.angle_alpha   90.00
_cell.angle_beta   90.00
_cell.angle_gamma   90.00
#
_symmetry.space_group_name_H-M   'P 1'
#
loop_
_entity.id
_entity.type
_entity.pdbx_description
1 polymer ?
#
loop_
_entity_poly.entity_id
_entity_poly.type
_entity_poly.pdbx_seq_one_letter_code
_entity_poly.pdbx_strand_id
1 'polypeptide(L)' 'MPMARKSQISLVDTKYYHCVSRCVRRAFLCGEDPLTGQSYEHRREWVEEKLLQLATIFC' A
#
# COMPACT_ATOMS: atom_id res chain seq x y z
N MET A 1 -8.22 12.04 -16.30
CA MET A 1 -8.62 10.69 -15.82
C MET A 1 -7.44 10.06 -15.08
N PRO A 2 -7.63 9.27 -14.02
CA PRO A 2 -6.53 8.56 -13.38
C PRO A 2 -5.94 7.52 -14.34
N MET A 3 -4.62 7.57 -14.55
CA MET A 3 -3.87 6.55 -15.30
C MET A 3 -3.43 5.42 -14.37
N ALA A 4 -3.34 4.20 -14.90
CA ALA A 4 -2.82 3.07 -14.13
C ALA A 4 -1.36 3.33 -13.74
N ARG A 5 -0.97 3.05 -12.48
CA ARG A 5 0.38 3.32 -11.97
C ARG A 5 1.49 2.71 -12.82
N LYS A 6 1.28 1.51 -13.36
CA LYS A 6 2.24 0.86 -14.27
C LYS A 6 2.55 1.68 -15.53
N SER A 7 1.61 2.51 -15.97
CA SER A 7 1.74 3.40 -17.13
C SER A 7 2.39 4.74 -16.77
N GLN A 8 2.63 5.00 -15.48
CA GLN A 8 3.22 6.23 -14.95
C GLN A 8 4.67 6.00 -14.49
N ILE A 9 5.18 4.77 -14.59
CA ILE A 9 6.53 4.38 -14.18
C ILE A 9 7.42 4.34 -15.43
N SER A 10 8.55 5.04 -15.38
CA SER A 10 9.61 5.09 -16.37
C SER A 10 10.93 4.72 -15.73
N LEU A 11 11.43 3.53 -16.05
CA LEU A 11 12.69 3.02 -15.51
C LEU A 11 13.92 3.75 -16.08
N VAL A 12 13.75 4.48 -17.19
CA VAL A 12 14.80 5.28 -17.82
C VAL A 12 14.98 6.61 -17.09
N ASP A 13 13.87 7.24 -16.68
CA ASP A 13 13.90 8.60 -16.12
C ASP A 13 14.28 8.63 -14.63
N THR A 14 13.88 7.64 -13.85
CA THR A 14 14.32 7.51 -12.46
C THR A 14 14.44 6.04 -12.05
N LYS A 15 15.55 5.73 -11.35
CA LYS A 15 15.78 4.39 -10.78
C LYS A 15 14.96 4.14 -9.51
N TYR A 16 14.36 5.18 -8.93
CA TYR A 16 13.68 5.09 -7.63
C TYR A 16 12.27 5.66 -7.71
N TYR A 17 11.31 4.84 -7.26
CA TYR A 17 9.90 5.20 -7.15
C TYR A 17 9.43 5.02 -5.72
N HIS A 18 8.84 6.06 -5.13
CA HIS A 18 8.20 5.98 -3.82
C HIS A 18 6.74 5.52 -3.99
N CYS A 19 6.53 4.22 -3.89
CA CYS A 19 5.20 3.61 -4.02
C CYS A 19 4.44 3.71 -2.69
N VAL A 20 3.38 4.52 -2.65
CA VAL A 20 2.45 4.60 -1.51
C VAL A 20 1.05 4.11 -1.87
N SER A 21 0.54 3.18 -1.07
CA SER A 21 -0.88 2.83 -1.08
C SER A 21 -1.59 3.70 -0.06
N ARG A 22 -2.48 4.59 -0.51
CA ARG A 22 -3.37 5.34 0.37
C ARG A 22 -4.76 4.75 0.28
N CYS A 23 -5.34 4.42 1.43
CA CYS A 23 -6.72 3.93 1.53
C CYS A 23 -7.67 5.05 1.08
N VAL A 24 -8.14 4.98 -0.16
CA VAL A 24 -8.82 6.11 -0.82
C VAL A 24 -10.26 6.36 -0.31
N ARG A 25 -10.83 5.45 0.49
CA ARG A 25 -12.23 5.53 1.00
C ARG A 25 -12.42 4.76 2.32
N ARG A 26 -11.72 5.11 3.41
CA ARG A 26 -11.82 4.43 4.73
C ARG A 26 -11.59 2.90 4.71
N ALA A 27 -10.90 2.40 3.69
CA ALA A 27 -10.46 1.01 3.61
C ALA A 27 -9.14 0.83 4.39
N PHE A 28 -9.14 1.08 5.69
CA PHE A 28 -7.96 1.05 6.53
C PHE A 28 -7.27 -0.32 6.45
N LEU A 29 -5.96 -0.32 6.19
CA LEU A 29 -5.15 -1.54 6.24
C LEU A 29 -5.00 -2.04 7.67
N CYS A 30 -4.79 -1.10 8.60
CA CYS A 30 -4.70 -1.32 10.05
C CYS A 30 -5.12 -0.02 10.77
N GLY A 31 -5.24 -0.06 12.11
CA GLY A 31 -5.71 1.06 12.93
C GLY A 31 -7.23 1.15 13.09
N GLU A 32 -7.70 2.22 13.74
CA GLU A 32 -9.11 2.42 14.10
C GLU A 32 -9.78 3.46 13.18
N ASP A 33 -11.01 3.17 12.76
CA ASP A 33 -11.83 4.11 12.01
C ASP A 33 -12.53 5.11 12.95
N PRO A 34 -12.15 6.40 12.94
CA PRO A 34 -12.58 7.37 13.95
C PRO A 34 -14.09 7.70 13.90
N LEU A 35 -14.79 7.32 12.82
CA LEU A 35 -16.24 7.52 12.75
C LEU A 35 -17.03 6.37 13.39
N THR A 36 -16.52 5.13 13.28
CA THR A 36 -17.25 3.93 13.73
C THR A 36 -16.65 3.31 15.00
N GLY A 37 -15.43 3.69 15.37
CA GLY A 37 -14.64 3.04 16.41
C GLY A 37 -14.15 1.64 16.04
N GLN A 38 -14.34 1.22 14.79
CA GLN A 38 -13.97 -0.13 14.38
C GLN A 38 -12.45 -0.25 14.20
N SER A 39 -11.84 -1.19 14.91
CA SER A 39 -10.42 -1.50 14.80
C SER A 39 -10.14 -2.56 13.73
N TYR A 40 -9.20 -2.23 12.84
CA TYR A 40 -8.66 -3.11 11.81
C TYR A 40 -7.27 -3.63 12.17
N GLU A 41 -6.86 -3.47 13.43
CA GLU A 41 -5.49 -3.76 13.86
C GLU A 41 -5.07 -5.22 13.72
N HIS A 42 -6.04 -6.13 13.78
CA HIS A 42 -5.87 -7.56 13.56
C HIS A 42 -5.24 -7.93 12.20
N ARG A 43 -5.16 -6.98 11.25
CA ARG A 43 -4.60 -7.21 9.91
C ARG A 43 -3.12 -6.84 9.81
N ARG A 44 -2.55 -6.14 10.79
CA ARG A 44 -1.19 -5.58 10.72
C ARG A 44 -0.14 -6.66 10.41
N GLU A 45 -0.15 -7.75 11.16
CA GLU A 45 0.82 -8.85 11.03
C GLU A 45 0.76 -9.45 9.62
N TRP A 46 -0.43 -9.79 9.13
CA TRP A 46 -0.60 -10.31 7.78
C TRP A 46 -0.10 -9.35 6.69
N VAL A 47 -0.34 -8.04 6.85
CA VAL A 47 0.14 -7.02 5.90
C VAL A 47 1.67 -6.94 5.92
N GLU A 48 2.29 -6.98 7.09
CA GLU A 48 3.75 -6.95 7.24
C GLU A 48 4.41 -8.18 6.62
N GLU A 49 3.93 -9.38 6.96
CA GLU A 49 4.42 -10.63 6.37
C GLU A 49 4.32 -10.60 4.85
N LYS A 50 3.21 -10.09 4.32
CA LYS A 50 3.02 -9.98 2.87
C LYS A 50 4.00 -9.00 2.24
N LEU A 51 4.26 -7.86 2.86
CA LEU A 51 5.24 -6.88 2.38
C LEU A 51 6.65 -7.48 2.37
N LEU A 52 7.06 -8.18 3.42
CA LEU A 52 8.35 -8.87 3.50
C LEU A 52 8.47 -9.93 2.40
N GLN A 53 7.42 -10.74 2.19
CA GLN A 53 7.41 -11.72 1.11
C GLN A 53 7.59 -11.05 -0.27
N LEU A 54 6.85 -9.97 -0.54
CA LEU A 54 6.92 -9.29 -1.84
C LEU A 54 8.30 -8.64 -2.07
N ALA A 55 8.94 -8.14 -1.01
CA ALA A 55 10.30 -7.61 -1.11
C ALA A 55 11.29 -8.66 -1.65
N THR A 56 11.15 -9.94 -1.28
CA THR A 56 12.02 -11.01 -1.82
C THR A 56 11.88 -11.26 -3.32
N ILE A 57 10.79 -10.79 -3.94
CA ILE A 57 10.49 -11.00 -5.36
C ILE A 57 10.86 -9.76 -6.18
N PHE A 58 10.67 -8.57 -5.61
CA PHE A 58 10.74 -7.30 -6.35
C PHE A 58 11.90 -6.38 -5.94
N CYS A 59 12.60 -6.68 -4.85
CA CYS A 59 13.83 -5.99 -4.43
C CYS A 59 15.05 -6.87 -4.73
#